data_AF-A0A940AXN5-F1
#
_entry.id   AF-A0A940AXN5-F1
#
_cell.length_a   1.000
_cell.length_b   1.000
_cell.length_c   1.000
_cell.angle_alpha   90.00
_cell.angle_beta   90.00
_cell.angle_gamma   90.00
#
_symmetry.space_group_name_H-M   'P 1'
#
loop_
_entity.id
_entity.type
_entity.pdbx_description
1 polymer ?
#
loop_
_entity_poly.entity_id
_entity_poly.type
_entity_poly.pdbx_seq_one_letter_code
_entity_poly.pdbx_strand_id
1 'polypeptide(L)'
;MDYSYNYRFLSEFREENKLSKRDLLEALGSSDYTGINRWLDGKTPIHLTAMLRLCNYYNIPMSRFFFDADGESTLHILPPDADSQTTPTDDYGINNTAGKSIIETHITTRLISSQSQERMVTKGLLEKDRYYVGGAAVNHGDTMGTVPAVSSDSGLQRDCPQCVPGSSEPMPESEAILRLKLEHANELRQLERDSHEREDRIRRDCQAQFDAERNRLMDIIERQNAELAKLYNEGKEGVK
;
A
#
# COMPACT_ATOMS: atom_id res chain seq x y z
N MET A 1 25.16 23.85 -4.70
CA MET A 1 24.11 23.33 -5.61
C MET A 1 22.85 24.05 -5.25
N ASP A 2 22.44 24.98 -6.11
CA ASP A 2 21.32 25.88 -5.86
C ASP A 2 20.11 25.37 -6.62
N TYR A 3 19.40 24.42 -6.02
CA TYR A 3 18.19 23.86 -6.62
C TYR A 3 17.05 24.87 -6.54
N SER A 4 16.42 25.12 -7.69
CA SER A 4 15.28 26.01 -7.83
C SER A 4 14.02 25.25 -8.24
N TYR A 5 12.87 25.66 -7.71
CA TYR A 5 11.57 25.07 -8.04
C TYR A 5 11.06 25.60 -9.39
N ASN A 6 10.63 24.70 -10.26
CA ASN A 6 10.03 25.05 -11.56
C ASN A 6 8.54 25.34 -11.41
N TYR A 7 8.20 26.63 -11.32
CA TYR A 7 6.81 27.10 -11.25
C TYR A 7 6.00 26.87 -12.54
N ARG A 8 6.65 26.66 -13.69
CA ARG A 8 5.99 26.46 -14.98
C ARG A 8 5.76 24.99 -15.32
N PHE A 9 6.47 24.08 -14.66
CA PHE A 9 6.42 22.64 -14.95
C PHE A 9 4.98 22.12 -15.10
N LEU A 10 4.09 22.43 -14.16
CA LEU A 10 2.71 21.92 -14.21
C LEU A 10 1.92 22.47 -15.41
N SER A 11 2.14 23.73 -15.78
CA SER A 11 1.50 24.33 -16.95
C SER A 11 2.01 23.71 -18.25
N GLU A 12 3.32 23.54 -18.38
CA GLU A 12 3.97 22.92 -19.54
C GLU A 12 3.57 21.46 -19.68
N PHE A 13 3.62 20.72 -18.57
CA PHE A 13 3.20 19.33 -18.49
C PHE A 13 1.73 19.15 -18.90
N ARG A 14 0.86 20.08 -18.52
CA ARG A 14 -0.55 20.06 -18.94
C ARG A 14 -0.70 20.29 -20.45
N GLU A 15 -0.02 21.29 -20.98
CA GLU A 15 -0.15 21.72 -22.38
C GLU A 15 0.45 20.70 -23.35
N GLU A 16 1.65 20.20 -23.06
CA GLU A 16 2.33 19.18 -23.86
C GLU A 16 1.47 17.91 -23.98
N ASN A 17 0.84 17.51 -22.87
CA ASN A 17 0.10 16.26 -22.77
C ASN A 17 -1.41 16.42 -22.98
N LYS A 18 -1.86 17.63 -23.35
CA LYS A 18 -3.26 17.99 -23.63
C LYS A 18 -4.22 17.53 -22.52
N LEU A 19 -3.79 17.66 -21.27
CA LEU A 19 -4.56 17.24 -20.10
C LEU A 19 -5.64 18.26 -19.77
N SER A 20 -6.83 17.75 -19.42
CA SER A 20 -7.90 18.60 -18.91
C SER A 20 -7.55 19.07 -17.49
N LYS A 21 -8.14 20.19 -17.04
CA LYS A 21 -7.97 20.62 -15.63
C LYS A 21 -8.54 19.59 -14.66
N ARG A 22 -9.58 18.85 -15.07
CA ARG A 22 -10.18 17.77 -14.30
C ARG A 22 -9.21 16.59 -14.13
N ASP A 23 -8.47 16.25 -15.18
CA ASP A 23 -7.48 15.15 -15.15
C ASP A 23 -6.33 15.47 -14.18
N LEU A 24 -5.98 16.75 -14.05
CA LEU A 24 -5.01 17.22 -13.06
C LEU A 24 -5.58 17.23 -11.63
N LEU A 25 -6.83 17.67 -11.45
CA LEU A 25 -7.52 17.62 -10.15
C LEU A 25 -7.52 16.19 -9.60
N GLU A 26 -7.87 15.23 -10.46
CA GLU A 26 -7.87 13.81 -10.14
C GLU A 26 -6.46 13.32 -9.77
N ALA A 27 -5.45 13.60 -10.60
CA ALA A 27 -4.08 13.13 -10.38
C ALA A 27 -3.39 13.78 -9.17
N LEU A 28 -3.70 15.05 -8.87
CA LEU A 28 -3.21 15.77 -7.68
C LEU A 28 -4.03 15.42 -6.43
N GLY A 29 -5.20 14.80 -6.62
CA GLY A 29 -6.19 14.50 -5.60
C GLY A 29 -6.68 15.75 -4.88
N SER A 30 -6.99 16.80 -5.66
CA SER A 30 -7.60 18.04 -5.22
C SER A 30 -8.96 18.21 -5.90
N SER A 31 -9.93 18.78 -5.21
CA SER A 31 -11.22 19.19 -5.77
C SER A 31 -11.25 20.66 -6.21
N ASP A 32 -10.20 21.42 -5.88
CA ASP A 32 -10.26 22.88 -5.85
C ASP A 32 -9.65 23.49 -7.11
N TYR A 33 -10.54 23.93 -8.03
CA TYR A 33 -10.13 24.62 -9.25
C TYR A 33 -9.35 25.92 -9.00
N THR A 34 -9.63 26.62 -7.90
CA THR A 34 -8.89 27.83 -7.50
C THR A 34 -7.44 27.53 -7.15
N GLY A 35 -7.19 26.45 -6.40
CA GLY A 35 -5.85 25.97 -6.07
C GLY A 35 -5.06 25.57 -7.32
N ILE A 36 -5.69 24.80 -8.21
CA ILE A 36 -5.06 24.43 -9.49
C ILE A 36 -4.71 25.64 -10.34
N ASN A 37 -5.59 26.64 -10.43
CA ASN A 37 -5.28 27.85 -11.20
C ASN A 37 -4.07 28.59 -10.60
N ARG A 38 -3.92 28.65 -9.26
CA ARG A 38 -2.74 29.25 -8.63
C ARG A 38 -1.44 28.49 -8.94
N TRP A 39 -1.50 27.16 -9.02
CA TRP A 39 -0.36 26.34 -9.41
C TRP A 39 -0.03 26.46 -10.90
N LEU A 40 -1.03 26.47 -11.77
CA LEU A 40 -0.86 26.65 -13.21
C LEU A 40 -0.35 28.05 -13.56
N ASP A 41 -0.78 29.08 -12.83
CA ASP A 41 -0.31 30.46 -12.96
C ASP A 41 1.10 30.67 -12.36
N GLY A 42 1.68 29.66 -11.70
CA GLY A 42 2.98 29.75 -11.02
C GLY A 42 2.99 30.69 -9.81
N LYS A 43 1.82 31.09 -9.28
CA LYS A 43 1.70 32.03 -8.15
C LYS A 43 2.14 31.41 -6.82
N THR A 44 2.00 30.10 -6.70
CA THR A 44 2.35 29.32 -5.50
C THR A 44 2.94 27.98 -5.91
N PRO A 45 3.96 27.46 -5.18
CA PRO A 45 4.47 26.13 -5.44
C PRO A 45 3.42 25.07 -5.10
N ILE A 46 3.52 23.92 -5.75
CA ILE A 46 2.67 22.76 -5.44
C ILE A 46 3.18 22.15 -4.15
N HIS A 47 2.27 21.76 -3.25
CA HIS A 47 2.65 21.09 -2.01
C HIS A 47 3.24 19.70 -2.31
N LEU A 48 4.25 19.28 -1.52
CA LEU A 48 4.99 18.04 -1.72
C LEU A 48 4.10 16.81 -1.92
N THR A 49 3.04 16.70 -1.12
CA THR A 49 2.04 15.63 -1.20
C THR A 49 1.36 15.55 -2.57
N ALA A 50 0.97 16.69 -3.14
CA ALA A 50 0.32 16.75 -4.45
C ALA A 50 1.32 16.45 -5.57
N MET A 51 2.58 16.89 -5.43
CA MET A 51 3.66 16.52 -6.36
C MET A 51 3.89 15.01 -6.39
N LEU A 52 3.98 14.35 -5.22
CA LEU A 52 4.15 12.90 -5.11
C LEU A 52 2.98 12.13 -5.73
N ARG A 53 1.75 12.61 -5.52
CA ARG A 53 0.56 12.03 -6.16
C ARG A 53 0.62 12.13 -7.68
N LEU A 54 0.95 13.30 -8.22
CA LEU A 54 1.12 13.49 -9.66
C LEU A 54 2.21 12.56 -10.23
N CYS A 55 3.35 12.48 -9.53
CA CYS A 55 4.46 11.59 -9.89
C CYS A 55 4.02 10.13 -9.94
N ASN A 56 3.34 9.65 -8.90
CA ASN A 56 2.85 8.27 -8.85
C ASN A 56 1.75 8.01 -9.87
N TYR A 57 0.88 8.99 -10.10
CA TYR A 57 -0.24 8.85 -11.02
C TYR A 57 0.21 8.74 -12.48
N TYR A 58 1.21 9.53 -12.88
CA TYR A 58 1.73 9.55 -14.26
C TYR A 58 3.10 8.87 -14.43
N ASN A 59 3.64 8.25 -13.38
CA ASN A 59 4.99 7.66 -13.36
C ASN A 59 6.11 8.67 -13.73
N ILE A 60 6.04 9.89 -13.21
CA ILE A 60 7.01 10.97 -13.48
C ILE A 60 8.01 11.03 -12.33
N PRO A 61 9.32 11.21 -12.59
CA PRO A 61 10.28 11.41 -11.51
C PRO A 61 10.09 12.77 -10.83
N MET A 62 10.24 12.78 -9.50
CA MET A 62 10.09 13.98 -8.67
C MET A 62 11.07 15.09 -9.04
N SER A 63 12.22 14.73 -9.61
CA SER A 63 13.23 15.66 -10.10
C SER A 63 12.69 16.65 -11.13
N ARG A 64 11.63 16.32 -11.89
CA ARG A 64 11.06 17.21 -12.92
C ARG A 64 10.55 18.55 -12.39
N PHE A 65 10.25 18.64 -11.10
CA PHE A 65 9.80 19.89 -10.47
C PHE A 65 10.96 20.80 -10.07
N PHE A 66 12.20 20.33 -10.13
CA PHE A 66 13.38 21.05 -9.69
C PHE A 66 14.40 21.11 -10.82
N PHE A 67 15.16 22.20 -10.88
CA PHE A 67 16.30 22.32 -11.78
C PHE A 67 17.49 22.87 -10.99
N ASP A 68 18.69 22.44 -11.37
CA ASP A 68 19.91 23.08 -10.90
C ASP A 68 20.09 24.42 -11.64
N ALA A 69 20.70 25.41 -11.00
CA ALA A 69 20.97 26.72 -11.61
C ALA A 69 21.80 26.60 -12.91
N ASP A 70 22.54 25.50 -13.07
CA ASP A 70 23.35 25.16 -14.24
C ASP A 70 22.59 24.39 -15.35
N GLY A 71 21.29 24.10 -15.16
CA GLY A 71 20.40 23.52 -16.18
C GLY A 71 20.44 21.99 -16.33
N GLU A 72 21.37 21.30 -15.65
CA GLU A 72 21.43 19.83 -15.62
C GLU A 72 20.48 19.29 -14.54
N SER A 73 19.35 18.71 -14.95
CA SER A 73 18.33 18.17 -14.05
C SER A 73 18.63 16.72 -13.66
N THR A 74 19.77 16.47 -13.03
CA THR A 74 20.19 15.12 -12.62
C THR A 74 20.39 15.08 -11.11
N LEU A 75 19.28 14.93 -10.39
CA LEU A 75 19.32 14.44 -9.02
C LEU A 75 19.84 13.00 -9.07
N HIS A 76 21.13 12.81 -8.78
CA HIS A 76 21.69 11.49 -8.55
C HIS A 76 21.19 11.00 -7.19
N ILE A 77 20.21 10.09 -7.21
CA ILE A 77 19.81 9.35 -6.03
C ILE A 77 20.98 8.41 -5.69
N LEU A 78 21.79 8.81 -4.73
CA LEU A 78 22.78 7.92 -4.15
C LEU A 78 22.03 6.82 -3.37
N PRO A 79 22.44 5.54 -3.52
CA PRO A 79 21.90 4.50 -2.65
C PRO A 79 22.21 4.85 -1.18
N PRO A 80 21.32 4.49 -0.23
CA PRO A 80 21.60 4.71 1.18
C PRO A 80 22.91 4.01 1.57
N ASP A 81 23.76 4.73 2.30
CA ASP A 81 24.99 4.19 2.88
C ASP A 81 24.71 3.55 4.25
N ALA A 82 25.76 3.02 4.90
CA ALA A 82 25.64 2.35 6.20
C ALA A 82 25.16 3.27 7.34
N ASP A 83 25.28 4.59 7.15
CA ASP A 83 24.92 5.61 8.14
C ASP A 83 23.55 6.25 7.81
N SER A 84 22.96 5.90 6.66
CA SER A 84 21.68 6.43 6.21
C SER A 84 20.55 5.90 7.07
N GLN A 85 19.81 6.81 7.69
CA GLN A 85 18.62 6.47 8.45
C GLN A 85 17.49 6.04 7.48
N THR A 86 17.32 4.72 7.30
CA THR A 86 16.26 4.15 6.43
C THR A 86 14.95 3.90 7.17
N THR A 87 14.90 4.12 8.50
CA THR A 87 13.72 3.94 9.34
C THR A 87 13.50 5.15 10.25
N PRO A 88 12.25 5.57 10.51
CA PRO A 88 11.96 6.68 11.42
C PRO A 88 12.50 6.43 12.84
N THR A 89 12.99 7.48 13.52
CA THR A 89 13.56 7.38 14.87
C THR A 89 12.54 6.86 15.89
N ASP A 90 11.26 7.18 15.69
CA ASP A 90 10.15 6.87 16.60
C ASP A 90 9.22 5.77 16.05
N ASP A 91 9.72 4.95 15.12
CA ASP A 91 8.92 3.98 14.37
C ASP A 91 7.78 4.67 13.58
N TYR A 92 6.86 3.94 12.96
CA TYR A 92 5.78 4.55 12.15
C TYR A 92 4.70 5.29 12.98
N GLY A 93 4.93 5.57 14.27
CA GLY A 93 4.00 6.29 15.12
C GLY A 93 2.64 5.60 15.32
N ILE A 94 2.51 4.32 14.94
CA ILE A 94 1.26 3.54 15.03
C ILE A 94 0.80 3.40 16.49
N ASN A 95 1.74 3.46 17.44
CA ASN A 95 1.48 3.22 18.86
C ASN A 95 1.35 4.49 19.70
N ASN A 96 1.62 5.68 19.14
CA ASN A 96 1.56 6.94 19.85
C ASN A 96 0.48 7.83 19.23
N THR A 97 -0.48 8.26 20.05
CA THR A 97 -1.59 9.19 19.72
C THR A 97 -1.15 10.56 19.18
N ALA A 98 0.15 10.79 19.04
CA ALA A 98 0.77 11.94 18.38
C ALA A 98 0.69 11.88 16.84
N GLY A 99 0.39 10.72 16.23
CA GLY A 99 0.18 10.55 14.78
C GLY A 99 -1.09 11.19 14.20
N LYS A 100 -1.71 12.16 14.90
CA LYS A 100 -2.96 12.83 14.47
C LYS A 100 -2.75 13.94 13.43
N SER A 101 -1.52 14.18 12.95
CA SER A 101 -1.26 15.10 11.86
C SER A 101 -1.08 14.40 10.51
N ILE A 102 -1.69 13.23 10.31
CA ILE A 102 -1.86 12.69 8.97
C ILE A 102 -2.81 13.64 8.25
N ILE A 103 -2.27 14.43 7.32
CA ILE A 103 -3.07 15.15 6.34
C ILE A 103 -3.82 14.06 5.57
N GLU A 104 -5.12 13.92 5.84
CA GLU A 104 -5.96 12.92 5.21
C GLU A 104 -5.95 13.13 3.70
N THR A 105 -5.20 12.25 3.08
CA THR A 105 -4.99 12.17 1.67
C THR A 105 -5.88 11.01 1.25
N HIS A 106 -7.09 11.30 0.76
CA HIS A 106 -7.98 10.24 0.29
C HIS A 106 -7.27 9.36 -0.74
N ILE A 107 -7.22 8.06 -0.46
CA ILE A 107 -6.74 7.05 -1.41
C ILE A 107 -7.86 6.87 -2.42
N THR A 108 -7.79 7.57 -3.55
CA THR A 108 -8.64 7.28 -4.69
C THR A 108 -8.00 6.13 -5.48
N THR A 109 -8.79 5.12 -5.82
CA THR A 109 -8.38 4.11 -6.79
C THR A 109 -7.96 4.81 -8.08
N ARG A 110 -6.85 4.37 -8.69
CA ARG A 110 -6.35 4.93 -9.95
C ARG A 110 -7.40 4.74 -11.05
N LEU A 111 -8.18 5.78 -11.30
CA LEU A 111 -9.17 5.83 -12.36
C LEU A 111 -8.51 6.50 -13.55
N ILE A 112 -8.19 5.72 -14.58
CA ILE A 112 -7.80 6.27 -15.88
C ILE A 112 -9.11 6.61 -16.60
N SER A 113 -9.52 7.87 -16.48
CA SER A 113 -10.80 8.37 -16.95
C SER A 113 -10.76 8.94 -18.37
N SER A 114 -9.56 9.20 -18.92
CA SER A 114 -9.38 9.74 -20.27
C SER A 114 -8.30 9.04 -21.10
N GLN A 115 -8.45 9.06 -22.42
CA GLN A 115 -7.43 8.52 -23.35
C GLN A 115 -6.10 9.27 -23.25
N SER A 116 -6.12 10.56 -22.89
CA SER A 116 -4.91 11.35 -22.64
C SER A 116 -4.18 10.87 -21.38
N GLN A 117 -4.91 10.55 -20.31
CA GLN A 117 -4.32 9.96 -19.11
C GLN A 117 -3.68 8.60 -19.41
N GLU A 118 -4.37 7.73 -20.16
CA GLU A 118 -3.86 6.40 -20.52
C GLU A 118 -2.53 6.49 -21.29
N ARG A 119 -2.46 7.38 -22.28
CA ARG A 119 -1.23 7.64 -23.05
C ARG A 119 -0.10 8.09 -22.14
N MET A 120 -0.40 8.94 -21.16
CA MET A 120 0.62 9.48 -20.25
C MET A 120 1.11 8.46 -19.24
N VAL A 121 0.22 7.67 -18.68
CA VAL A 121 0.59 6.54 -17.81
C VAL A 121 1.53 5.60 -18.54
N THR A 122 1.22 5.28 -19.80
CA THR A 122 2.03 4.41 -20.65
C THR A 122 3.38 5.05 -20.99
N LYS A 123 3.41 6.33 -21.38
CA LYS A 123 4.65 7.09 -21.64
C LYS A 123 5.56 7.11 -20.41
N GLY A 124 5.01 7.44 -19.24
CA GLY A 124 5.76 7.47 -18.00
C GLY A 124 6.29 6.09 -17.58
N LEU A 125 5.54 5.01 -17.85
CA LEU A 125 6.01 3.66 -17.57
C LEU A 125 7.20 3.28 -18.47
N LEU A 126 7.14 3.59 -19.77
CA LEU A 126 8.25 3.38 -20.71
C LEU A 126 9.48 4.26 -20.41
N GLU A 127 9.28 5.46 -19.87
CA GLU A 127 10.37 6.33 -19.43
C GLU A 127 10.96 5.87 -18.10
N LYS A 128 10.15 5.37 -17.16
CA LYS A 128 10.60 4.83 -15.88
C LYS A 128 11.67 3.76 -16.08
N ASP A 129 11.48 2.86 -17.03
CA ASP A 129 12.47 1.81 -17.34
C ASP A 129 13.84 2.41 -17.73
N ARG A 130 13.90 3.59 -18.36
CA ARG A 130 15.18 4.24 -18.72
C ARG A 130 15.93 4.81 -17.52
N TYR A 131 15.23 5.25 -16.49
CA TYR A 131 15.87 5.80 -15.28
C TYR A 131 16.41 4.70 -14.36
N TYR A 132 15.89 3.46 -14.46
CA TYR A 132 16.36 2.31 -13.65
C TYR A 132 17.35 1.41 -14.39
N VAL A 133 17.43 1.43 -15.73
CA VAL A 133 18.37 0.60 -16.53
C VAL A 133 19.85 1.03 -16.41
N GLY A 134 20.16 2.15 -15.74
CA GLY A 134 21.53 2.51 -15.37
C GLY A 134 22.06 1.84 -14.10
N GLY A 135 21.19 1.21 -13.30
CA GLY A 135 21.55 0.45 -12.12
C GLY A 135 21.54 -1.04 -12.44
N ALA A 136 22.67 -1.71 -12.22
CA ALA A 136 22.91 -3.12 -12.49
C ALA A 136 21.67 -4.03 -12.41
N ALA A 137 21.51 -4.89 -13.41
CA ALA A 137 20.72 -6.10 -13.32
C ALA A 137 21.16 -6.88 -12.07
N VAL A 138 20.45 -6.67 -10.96
CA VAL A 138 20.53 -7.56 -9.81
C VAL A 138 19.74 -8.79 -10.20
N ASN A 139 20.45 -9.80 -10.70
CA ASN A 139 19.97 -11.16 -10.75
C ASN A 139 19.50 -11.54 -9.34
N HIS A 140 18.19 -11.56 -9.10
CA HIS A 140 17.62 -12.40 -8.06
C HIS A 140 17.39 -13.80 -8.64
N GLY A 141 18.51 -14.45 -8.92
CA GLY A 141 18.62 -15.90 -8.96
C GLY A 141 19.37 -16.34 -7.70
N ASP A 142 18.83 -17.36 -7.04
CA ASP A 142 19.46 -18.18 -6.01
C ASP A 142 19.70 -17.58 -4.62
N THR A 143 18.71 -17.77 -3.74
CA THR A 143 19.00 -18.30 -2.39
C THR A 143 17.83 -19.18 -1.91
N MET A 144 17.71 -20.38 -2.47
CA MET A 144 17.04 -21.49 -1.76
C MET A 144 18.01 -22.05 -0.72
N GLY A 145 17.70 -21.80 0.54
CA GLY A 145 18.32 -22.46 1.69
C GLY A 145 17.87 -23.92 1.80
N THR A 146 18.86 -24.78 1.95
CA THR A 146 18.87 -26.24 1.99
C THR A 146 18.18 -26.82 3.23
N VAL A 147 17.42 -27.92 3.07
CA VAL A 147 17.03 -28.87 4.13
C VAL A 147 17.20 -30.30 3.56
N PRO A 148 17.68 -31.30 4.34
CA PRO A 148 18.58 -32.33 3.84
C PRO A 148 17.90 -33.59 3.30
N ALA A 149 18.69 -34.33 2.53
CA ALA A 149 18.39 -35.62 1.92
C ALA A 149 18.17 -36.75 2.96
N VAL A 150 17.12 -37.54 2.76
CA VAL A 150 16.99 -38.92 3.27
C VAL A 150 16.35 -39.79 2.17
N SER A 151 17.24 -40.51 1.48
CA SER A 151 17.14 -41.86 0.89
C SER A 151 15.81 -42.41 0.36
N SER A 152 15.85 -42.76 -0.92
CA SER A 152 15.03 -43.77 -1.59
C SER A 152 15.34 -45.17 -1.04
N ASP A 153 14.31 -45.99 -0.79
CA ASP A 153 14.42 -47.44 -0.92
C ASP A 153 13.11 -48.05 -1.46
N SER A 154 13.35 -49.14 -2.17
CA SER A 154 12.63 -49.91 -3.17
C SER A 154 11.32 -50.61 -2.77
N GLY A 155 10.48 -50.92 -3.78
CA GLY A 155 9.25 -51.68 -3.57
C GLY A 155 8.40 -52.00 -4.82
N LEU A 156 9.00 -52.70 -5.80
CA LEU A 156 8.41 -53.73 -6.67
C LEU A 156 6.86 -53.81 -6.93
N GLN A 157 6.52 -53.60 -8.21
CA GLN A 157 5.97 -54.61 -9.15
C GLN A 157 4.48 -54.57 -9.57
N ARG A 158 4.33 -54.83 -10.88
CA ARG A 158 3.17 -55.29 -11.70
C ARG A 158 2.33 -54.20 -12.35
N ASP A 159 1.98 -54.24 -13.63
CA ASP A 159 2.33 -55.06 -14.80
C ASP A 159 1.92 -54.20 -16.01
N CYS A 160 2.70 -54.18 -17.09
CA CYS A 160 2.20 -53.69 -18.38
C CYS A 160 1.13 -54.66 -18.91
N PRO A 161 0.14 -54.16 -19.67
CA PRO A 161 0.31 -54.32 -21.11
C PRO A 161 -0.21 -53.16 -21.97
N GLN A 162 0.39 -53.09 -23.16
CA GLN A 162 -0.07 -52.46 -24.40
C GLN A 162 0.29 -50.99 -24.66
N CYS A 163 1.35 -50.86 -25.46
CA CYS A 163 1.66 -49.73 -26.32
C CYS A 163 0.45 -49.32 -27.17
N VAL A 164 0.11 -48.03 -27.13
CA VAL A 164 -0.51 -47.32 -28.25
C VAL A 164 0.27 -46.00 -28.42
N PRO A 165 0.84 -45.70 -29.59
CA PRO A 165 1.53 -44.44 -29.82
C PRO A 165 0.48 -43.36 -30.08
N GLY A 166 0.03 -42.71 -29.00
CA GLY A 166 -0.87 -41.55 -29.08
C GLY A 166 -0.08 -40.28 -28.84
N SER A 167 0.11 -39.52 -29.92
CA SER A 167 0.61 -38.14 -29.95
C SER A 167 0.24 -37.31 -28.71
N SER A 168 1.20 -37.05 -27.82
CA SER A 168 1.07 -35.97 -26.85
C SER A 168 1.40 -34.67 -27.56
N GLU A 169 0.41 -34.09 -28.22
CA GLU A 169 0.49 -32.69 -28.65
C GLU A 169 0.77 -31.82 -27.41
N PRO A 170 1.69 -30.84 -27.49
CA PRO A 170 1.87 -29.89 -26.41
C PRO A 170 0.54 -29.17 -26.21
N MET A 171 0.02 -29.22 -24.98
CA MET A 171 -1.21 -28.53 -24.58
C MET A 171 -1.18 -27.10 -25.13
N PRO A 172 -2.20 -26.68 -25.90
CA PRO A 172 -2.20 -25.37 -26.52
C PRO A 172 -2.06 -24.32 -25.41
N GLU A 173 -1.16 -23.35 -25.59
CA GLU A 173 -0.80 -22.33 -24.60
C GLU A 173 -2.04 -21.64 -23.99
N SER A 174 -3.14 -21.57 -24.76
CA SER A 174 -4.45 -21.08 -24.34
C SER A 174 -5.05 -21.87 -23.17
N GLU A 175 -4.90 -23.19 -23.11
CA GLU A 175 -5.43 -24.03 -22.04
C GLU A 175 -4.61 -23.92 -20.75
N ALA A 176 -3.29 -23.78 -20.87
CA ALA A 176 -2.41 -23.51 -19.73
C ALA A 176 -2.73 -22.15 -19.08
N ILE A 177 -2.94 -21.11 -19.90
CA ILE A 177 -3.34 -19.78 -19.44
C ILE A 177 -4.71 -19.81 -18.76
N LEU A 178 -5.66 -20.59 -19.29
CA LEU A 178 -6.99 -20.76 -18.70
C LEU A 178 -6.94 -21.41 -17.31
N ARG A 179 -6.11 -22.45 -17.13
CA ARG A 179 -5.91 -23.10 -15.83
C ARG A 179 -5.29 -22.14 -14.82
N LEU A 180 -4.27 -21.39 -15.22
CA LEU A 180 -3.62 -20.40 -14.36
C LEU A 180 -4.61 -19.31 -13.90
N LYS A 181 -5.48 -18.83 -14.80
CA LYS A 181 -6.53 -17.86 -14.46
C LYS A 181 -7.56 -18.44 -13.50
N LEU A 182 -7.90 -19.72 -13.65
CA LEU A 182 -8.85 -20.40 -12.78
C LEU A 182 -8.27 -20.61 -11.37
N GLU A 183 -6.99 -20.99 -11.27
CA GLU A 183 -6.27 -21.14 -10.01
C GLU A 183 -6.19 -19.81 -9.27
N HIS A 184 -5.78 -18.73 -9.94
CA HIS A 184 -5.73 -17.39 -9.33
C HIS A 184 -7.12 -16.91 -8.86
N ALA A 185 -8.19 -17.21 -9.61
CA ALA A 185 -9.55 -16.90 -9.19
C ALA A 185 -10.01 -17.74 -7.98
N ASN A 186 -9.52 -18.96 -7.83
CA ASN A 186 -9.79 -19.80 -6.65
C ASN A 186 -9.04 -19.27 -5.42
N GLU A 187 -7.78 -18.87 -5.59
CA GLU A 187 -6.96 -18.28 -4.53
C GLU A 187 -7.55 -16.97 -4.00
N LEU A 188 -7.99 -16.08 -4.90
CA LEU A 188 -8.67 -14.85 -4.52
C LEU A 188 -9.93 -15.11 -3.68
N ARG A 189 -10.76 -16.07 -4.10
CA ARG A 189 -11.96 -16.46 -3.34
C ARG A 189 -11.61 -17.06 -1.99
N GLN A 190 -10.51 -17.78 -1.87
CA GLN A 190 -10.06 -18.34 -0.59
C GLN A 190 -9.56 -17.24 0.34
N LEU A 191 -8.77 -16.29 -0.17
CA LEU A 191 -8.30 -15.13 0.58
C LEU A 191 -9.46 -14.27 1.11
N GLU A 192 -10.50 -14.06 0.30
CA GLU A 192 -11.70 -13.32 0.73
C GLU A 192 -12.42 -14.04 1.88
N ARG A 193 -12.59 -15.36 1.80
CA ARG A 193 -13.19 -16.14 2.90
C ARG A 193 -12.34 -16.06 4.17
N ASP A 194 -11.03 -16.28 4.04
CA ASP A 194 -10.11 -16.26 5.17
C ASP A 194 -10.03 -14.85 5.82
N SER A 195 -10.22 -13.79 5.03
CA SER A 195 -10.32 -12.42 5.53
C SER A 195 -11.61 -12.21 6.31
N HIS A 196 -12.74 -12.65 5.77
CA HIS A 196 -14.04 -12.55 6.44
C HIS A 196 -14.07 -13.34 7.75
N GLU A 197 -13.53 -14.56 7.76
CA GLU A 197 -13.43 -15.37 8.97
C GLU A 197 -12.53 -14.74 10.04
N ARG A 198 -11.44 -14.08 9.62
CA ARG A 198 -10.58 -13.31 10.53
C ARG A 198 -11.30 -12.12 11.13
N GLU A 199 -12.03 -11.35 10.32
CA GLU A 199 -12.82 -10.20 10.79
C GLU A 199 -13.90 -10.64 11.79
N ASP A 200 -14.61 -11.73 11.50
CA ASP A 200 -15.63 -12.29 12.39
C ASP A 200 -15.05 -12.84 13.69
N ARG A 201 -13.83 -13.37 13.65
CA ARG A 201 -13.11 -13.80 14.86
C ARG A 201 -12.76 -12.58 15.72
N ILE A 202 -12.19 -11.53 15.13
CA ILE A 202 -11.88 -10.29 15.82
C ILE A 202 -13.14 -9.66 16.43
N ARG A 203 -14.25 -9.59 15.69
CA ARG A 203 -15.52 -9.08 16.22
C ARG A 203 -15.99 -9.85 17.44
N ARG A 204 -15.94 -11.18 17.41
CA ARG A 204 -16.33 -12.02 18.54
C ARG A 204 -15.41 -11.83 19.74
N ASP A 205 -14.10 -11.76 19.51
CA ASP A 205 -13.12 -11.59 20.59
C ASP A 205 -13.27 -10.21 21.26
N CYS A 206 -13.44 -9.14 20.47
CA CYS A 206 -13.72 -7.80 20.98
C CYS A 206 -15.01 -7.75 21.79
N GLN A 207 -16.08 -8.37 21.31
CA GLN A 207 -17.35 -8.42 22.03
C GLN A 207 -17.22 -9.18 23.35
N ALA A 208 -16.54 -10.34 23.34
CA ALA A 208 -16.30 -11.12 24.54
C ALA A 208 -15.44 -10.37 25.57
N GLN A 209 -14.42 -9.63 25.13
CA GLN A 209 -13.62 -8.77 25.99
C GLN A 209 -14.45 -7.65 26.63
N PHE A 210 -15.29 -7.00 25.82
CA PHE A 210 -16.15 -5.93 26.30
C PHE A 210 -17.17 -6.44 27.33
N ASP A 211 -17.81 -7.58 27.07
CA ASP A 211 -18.76 -8.19 28.00
C ASP A 211 -18.06 -8.64 29.30
N ALA A 212 -16.83 -9.14 29.23
CA ALA A 212 -16.04 -9.50 30.42
C ALA A 212 -15.70 -8.28 31.28
N GLU A 213 -15.24 -7.17 30.68
CA GLU A 213 -14.96 -5.92 31.41
C GLU A 213 -16.24 -5.29 31.96
N ARG A 214 -17.35 -5.33 31.21
CA ARG A 214 -18.66 -4.88 31.71
C ARG A 214 -19.04 -5.64 32.98
N ASN A 215 -18.95 -6.97 32.97
CA ASN A 215 -19.29 -7.79 34.12
C ASN A 215 -18.36 -7.51 35.31
N ARG A 216 -17.06 -7.36 35.06
CA ARG A 216 -16.08 -6.98 36.10
C ARG A 216 -16.43 -5.64 36.77
N LEU A 217 -16.83 -4.64 35.99
CA LEU A 217 -17.24 -3.33 36.52
C LEU A 217 -18.53 -3.42 37.32
N MET A 218 -19.51 -4.20 36.86
CA MET A 218 -20.74 -4.45 37.60
C MET A 218 -20.45 -5.09 38.98
N ASP A 219 -19.57 -6.09 39.04
CA ASP A 219 -19.16 -6.73 40.30
C ASP A 219 -18.47 -5.76 41.28
N ILE A 220 -17.73 -4.77 40.75
CA ILE A 220 -17.09 -3.74 41.57
C ILE A 220 -18.15 -2.79 42.13
N ILE A 221 -19.09 -2.34 41.28
CA ILE A 221 -20.19 -1.45 41.69
C ILE A 221 -21.06 -2.12 42.76
N GLU A 222 -21.41 -3.39 42.57
CA GLU A 222 -22.19 -4.15 43.56
C GLU A 222 -21.47 -4.26 44.90
N ARG A 223 -20.16 -4.52 44.90
CA ARG A 223 -19.35 -4.54 46.13
C ARG A 223 -19.31 -3.18 46.83
N GLN A 224 -19.07 -2.10 46.08
CA GLN A 224 -19.05 -0.75 46.65
C GLN A 224 -20.41 -0.34 47.21
N ASN A 225 -21.51 -0.68 46.52
CA ASN A 225 -22.86 -0.43 47.02
C ASN A 225 -23.15 -1.22 48.30
N ALA A 226 -22.67 -2.46 48.40
CA ALA A 226 -22.82 -3.26 49.62
C ALA A 226 -22.01 -2.69 50.80
N GLU A 227 -20.79 -2.18 50.55
CA GLU A 227 -19.98 -1.49 51.57
C GLU A 227 -20.62 -0.19 52.03
N LEU A 228 -21.11 0.64 51.10
CA LEU A 228 -21.85 1.86 51.42
C LEU A 228 -23.11 1.58 52.24
N ALA A 229 -23.86 0.51 51.91
CA ALA A 229 -25.03 0.10 52.69
C ALA A 229 -24.68 -0.32 54.11
N LYS A 230 -23.53 -1.02 54.32
CA LYS A 230 -23.04 -1.35 55.65
C LYS A 230 -22.68 -0.11 56.46
N LEU A 231 -21.91 0.81 55.88
CA LEU A 231 -21.53 2.07 56.53
C LEU A 231 -22.75 2.91 56.92
N TYR A 232 -23.77 2.95 56.05
CA TYR A 232 -25.01 3.66 56.33
C TYR A 232 -25.77 3.04 57.52
N ASN A 233 -25.79 1.70 57.64
CA ASN A 233 -26.43 1.01 58.76
C ASN A 233 -25.65 1.19 60.07
N GLU A 234 -24.31 1.11 60.05
CA GLU A 234 -23.45 1.34 61.21
C GLU A 234 -23.56 2.78 61.74
N GLY A 235 -23.59 3.77 60.84
CA GLY A 235 -23.81 5.18 61.21
C GLY A 235 -25.21 5.44 61.79
N LYS A 236 -26.19 4.58 61.52
CA LYS A 236 -27.55 4.67 62.06
C LYS A 236 -27.69 4.01 63.44
N GLU A 237 -26.84 3.03 63.76
CA GLU A 237 -26.78 2.42 65.10
C GLU A 237 -25.96 3.23 66.11
N GLY A 238 -24.99 4.03 65.65
CA GLY A 238 -24.19 4.92 66.51
C GLY A 238 -24.86 6.21 67.00
N VAL A 239 -26.15 6.42 66.68
CA VAL A 239 -26.94 7.62 67.04
C VAL A 239 -28.06 7.30 68.06
N LYS A 240 -28.01 6.14 68.73
CA LYS A 240 -28.92 5.79 69.83
C LYS A 240 -28.28 5.96 71.20
#